data_AF-A0A1G1HSS9-F1
#
_entry.id   AF-A0A1G1HSS9-F1
#
_cell.length_a   1.000
_cell.length_b   1.000
_cell.length_c   1.000
_cell.angle_alpha   90.00
_cell.angle_beta   90.00
_cell.angle_gamma   90.00
#
_symmetry.space_group_name_H-M   'P 1'
#
loop_
_entity.id
_entity.type
_entity.pdbx_description
1 polymer ?
#
loop_
_entity_poly.entity_id
_entity_poly.type
_entity_poly.pdbx_seq_one_letter_code
_entity_poly.pdbx_strand_id
1 'polypeptide(L)'
;MRPKRAAKAGPGRATAFHAFEIEKIAPGGAGLARRGTETVFIPGTLPGEIVEARVIQRKKNVSFARVERIVSPSPDRIVSSCPEHPDCGGCPWISFSSAAQIRAKEAILREALARTGGLTDLSIEPTTPAVRPFGYRSRARLNVDRTRKEIRLGFHREGTRIVHSIRACPVLVPALSRLIAPLAEALNAEADRFAGLAEVHLQSGDDGEPPLAALDLEWADPGAVKRLHQALGQVGSPAHVVARVRKGRKRIVFGGETVRYGIGDLVLQAGDEAFTQSNAEMNVKLIGEVTRFVRGLRPEPERIFDLYTGIGNFALPVAGALPESRVFGVEGNPAAVRDARANAEAAGMSGRVKFLEESAERGLELLEGAGEKPDLVILDPPRTGASREVVKRIAGLGPAAVLYISCDPVTLARDLKVLASEGYRALRLAPFDFFPQTPHLETLAVLRR
;
A
#
# COMPACT_ATOMS: atom_id res chain seq x y z
N MET A 1 54.18 -36.43 -0.92
CA MET A 1 53.94 -35.54 0.24
C MET A 1 54.39 -34.12 -0.14
N ARG A 2 53.45 -33.25 -0.50
CA ARG A 2 53.72 -31.82 -0.79
C ARG A 2 53.33 -31.00 0.45
N PRO A 3 54.16 -30.03 0.89
CA PRO A 3 53.87 -29.28 2.11
C PRO A 3 52.69 -28.34 1.88
N LYS A 4 51.76 -28.33 2.85
CA LYS A 4 50.59 -27.44 2.90
C LYS A 4 51.06 -25.98 2.90
N ARG A 5 50.71 -25.22 1.87
CA ARG A 5 50.77 -23.76 1.90
C ARG A 5 49.82 -23.25 2.99
N ALA A 6 50.37 -22.57 3.99
CA ALA A 6 49.60 -21.79 4.94
C ALA A 6 48.75 -20.76 4.17
N ALA A 7 47.43 -20.82 4.36
CA ALA A 7 46.52 -19.79 3.87
C ALA A 7 46.81 -18.49 4.63
N LYS A 8 47.32 -17.48 3.92
CA LYS A 8 47.45 -16.12 4.44
C LYS A 8 46.04 -15.62 4.78
N ALA A 9 45.80 -15.34 6.06
CA ALA A 9 44.66 -14.56 6.50
C ALA A 9 44.70 -13.20 5.77
N GLY A 10 43.65 -12.90 5.01
CA GLY A 10 43.47 -11.58 4.42
C GLY A 10 43.27 -10.52 5.52
N PRO A 11 43.63 -9.26 5.26
CA PRO A 11 43.51 -8.20 6.26
C PRO A 11 42.03 -8.01 6.61
N GLY A 12 41.70 -8.22 7.88
CA GLY A 12 40.38 -7.92 8.41
C GLY A 12 40.06 -6.44 8.21
N ARG A 13 39.10 -6.13 7.34
CA ARG A 13 38.50 -4.79 7.30
C ARG A 13 37.70 -4.61 8.58
N ALA A 14 38.26 -3.90 9.55
CA ALA A 14 37.47 -3.28 10.60
C ALA A 14 36.33 -2.50 9.93
N THR A 15 35.08 -2.85 10.26
CA THR A 15 33.90 -2.13 9.81
C THR A 15 33.87 -0.78 10.50
N ALA A 16 34.52 0.23 9.90
CA ALA A 16 34.57 1.56 10.46
C ALA A 16 33.14 2.13 10.56
N PHE A 17 32.73 2.44 11.79
CA PHE A 17 31.54 3.23 12.07
C PHE A 17 31.87 4.70 11.81
N HIS A 18 30.92 5.43 11.23
CA HIS A 18 31.06 6.86 11.01
C HIS A 18 29.92 7.58 11.72
N ALA A 19 30.24 8.70 12.36
CA ALA A 19 29.24 9.62 12.87
C ALA A 19 28.62 10.42 11.72
N PHE A 20 27.30 10.53 11.71
CA PHE A 20 26.54 11.33 10.76
C PHE A 20 25.53 12.18 11.51
N GLU A 21 25.42 13.45 11.10
CA GLU A 21 24.31 14.31 11.47
C GLU A 21 23.23 14.20 10.39
N ILE A 22 22.01 13.92 10.79
CA ILE A 22 20.88 13.74 9.87
C ILE A 22 20.28 15.10 9.58
N GLU A 23 20.34 15.52 8.31
CA GLU A 23 19.85 16.84 7.90
C GLU A 23 18.34 16.87 7.71
N LYS A 24 17.80 15.83 7.08
CA LYS A 24 16.38 15.72 6.70
C LYS A 24 16.02 14.29 6.36
N ILE A 25 14.75 14.04 6.07
CA ILE A 25 14.28 12.76 5.52
C ILE A 25 14.04 12.92 4.02
N ALA A 26 14.62 12.02 3.22
CA ALA A 26 14.47 12.02 1.78
C ALA A 26 13.18 11.28 1.32
N PRO A 27 12.71 11.51 0.08
CA PRO A 27 11.69 10.66 -0.53
C PRO A 27 12.08 9.17 -0.45
N GLY A 28 11.14 8.34 0.00
CA GLY A 28 11.38 6.92 0.35
C GLY A 28 11.65 6.69 1.84
N GLY A 29 11.84 7.76 2.62
CA GLY A 29 11.76 7.72 4.08
C GLY A 29 13.06 7.47 4.84
N ALA A 30 14.19 7.43 4.14
CA ALA A 30 15.50 7.36 4.76
C ALA A 30 15.97 8.75 5.22
N GLY A 31 16.62 8.82 6.38
CA GLY A 31 17.36 10.02 6.76
C GLY A 31 18.50 10.27 5.79
N LEU A 32 18.79 11.53 5.53
CA LEU A 32 19.83 11.99 4.62
C LEU A 32 20.89 12.74 5.44
N ALA A 33 22.14 12.29 5.31
CA ALA A 33 23.32 12.98 5.79
C ALA A 33 24.28 13.26 4.64
N ARG A 34 25.23 14.17 4.84
CA ARG A 34 26.31 14.44 3.89
C ARG A 34 27.67 14.18 4.51
N ARG A 35 28.60 13.71 3.67
CA ARG A 35 30.03 13.59 3.99
C ARG A 35 30.85 14.16 2.84
N GLY A 36 31.22 15.44 2.96
CA GLY A 36 31.77 16.20 1.83
C GLY A 36 30.72 16.31 0.71
N THR A 37 31.04 15.80 -0.48
CA THR A 37 30.12 15.78 -1.64
C THR A 37 29.25 14.53 -1.72
N GLU A 38 29.49 13.54 -0.85
CA GLU A 38 28.76 12.27 -0.83
C GLU A 38 27.44 12.42 -0.06
N THR A 39 26.34 11.93 -0.65
CA THR A 39 25.05 11.79 0.03
C THR A 39 24.95 10.41 0.67
N VAL A 40 24.52 10.33 1.93
CA VAL A 40 24.39 9.08 2.68
C VAL A 40 22.95 8.91 3.15
N PHE A 41 22.31 7.81 2.72
CA PHE A 41 20.96 7.45 3.15
C PHE A 41 21.02 6.49 4.34
N ILE A 42 20.31 6.83 5.41
CA ILE A 42 20.33 6.13 6.71
C ILE A 42 18.88 5.93 7.19
N PRO A 43 18.23 4.81 6.84
CA PRO A 43 16.87 4.51 7.28
C PRO A 43 16.72 4.47 8.81
N GLY A 44 15.52 4.78 9.31
CA GLY A 44 15.19 4.73 10.75
C GLY A 44 15.69 5.92 11.58
N THR A 45 16.10 7.01 10.93
CA THR A 45 16.65 8.21 11.58
C THR A 45 15.80 9.46 11.35
N LEU A 46 15.83 10.37 12.33
CA LEU A 46 15.13 11.65 12.32
C LEU A 46 16.09 12.81 12.05
N PRO A 47 15.62 13.94 11.49
CA PRO A 47 16.42 15.16 11.38
C PRO A 47 16.93 15.64 12.74
N GLY A 48 18.16 16.15 12.77
CA GLY A 48 18.85 16.62 13.97
C GLY A 48 19.51 15.50 14.79
N GLU A 49 19.35 14.23 14.41
CA GLU A 49 20.04 13.13 15.11
C GLU A 49 21.51 13.05 14.76
N ILE A 50 22.31 12.69 15.75
CA ILE A 50 23.69 12.23 15.54
C ILE A 50 23.70 10.72 15.70
N VAL A 51 24.11 10.01 14.65
CA VAL A 51 24.11 8.54 14.62
C VAL A 51 25.49 7.99 14.25
N GLU A 52 25.86 6.88 14.85
CA GLU A 52 26.92 6.02 14.34
C GLU A 52 26.29 5.01 13.38
N ALA A 53 26.68 5.09 12.11
CA ALA A 53 26.17 4.21 11.08
C ALA A 53 27.30 3.52 10.33
N ARG A 54 27.01 2.30 9.87
CA ARG A 54 27.89 1.48 9.06
C ARG A 54 27.42 1.51 7.61
N VAL A 55 28.31 1.89 6.71
CA VAL A 55 28.02 1.87 5.27
C VAL A 55 27.91 0.43 4.78
N ILE A 56 26.74 0.06 4.26
CA ILE A 56 26.43 -1.29 3.76
C ILE A 56 26.53 -1.38 2.23
N GLN A 57 26.39 -0.25 1.53
CA GLN A 57 26.50 -0.19 0.09
C GLN A 57 27.04 1.19 -0.35
N ARG A 58 27.92 1.20 -1.35
CA ARG A 58 28.42 2.42 -2.00
C ARG A 58 28.07 2.41 -3.47
N LYS A 59 27.68 3.57 -3.99
CA LYS A 59 27.48 3.91 -5.40
C LYS A 59 28.20 5.24 -5.68
N LYS A 60 28.21 5.70 -6.94
CA LYS A 60 28.83 6.98 -7.32
C LYS A 60 28.19 8.13 -6.53
N ASN A 61 28.96 8.79 -5.65
CA ASN A 61 28.55 9.91 -4.78
C ASN A 61 27.35 9.64 -3.86
N VAL A 62 26.96 8.37 -3.69
CA VAL A 62 25.81 7.98 -2.88
C VAL A 62 26.17 6.72 -2.09
N SER A 63 25.90 6.74 -0.78
CA SER A 63 26.07 5.58 0.09
C SER A 63 24.77 5.26 0.82
N PHE A 64 24.61 3.98 1.17
CA PHE A 64 23.55 3.50 2.05
C PHE A 64 24.20 2.96 3.31
N ALA A 65 23.72 3.40 4.46
CA ALA A 65 24.24 3.00 5.76
C ALA A 65 23.12 2.50 6.67
N ARG A 66 23.49 1.65 7.62
CA ARG A 66 22.61 1.15 8.67
C ARG A 66 23.04 1.75 10.01
N VAL A 67 22.06 2.21 10.78
CA VAL A 67 22.28 2.69 12.15
C VAL A 67 22.78 1.54 13.01
N GLU A 68 23.84 1.80 13.77
CA GLU A 68 24.34 0.90 14.80
C GLU A 68 24.04 1.47 16.17
N ARG A 69 24.15 2.79 16.31
CA ARG A 69 23.86 3.50 17.55
C ARG A 69 23.35 4.90 17.28
N ILE A 70 22.35 5.33 18.03
CA ILE A 70 21.90 6.73 18.07
C ILE A 70 22.64 7.39 19.22
N VAL A 71 23.51 8.36 18.90
CA VAL A 71 24.37 9.05 19.87
C VAL A 71 23.65 10.23 20.49
N SER A 72 22.95 11.01 19.67
CA SER A 72 22.09 12.11 20.11
C SER A 72 20.72 11.93 19.47
N PRO A 73 19.71 11.43 20.21
CA PRO A 73 18.37 11.22 19.67
C PRO A 73 17.64 12.55 19.48
N SER A 74 16.72 12.59 18.52
CA SER A 74 15.80 13.70 18.32
C SER A 74 14.76 13.71 19.47
N PRO A 75 14.27 14.89 19.91
CA PRO A 75 13.15 14.96 20.86
C PRO A 75 11.86 14.31 20.33
N ASP A 76 11.76 14.11 19.02
CA ASP A 76 10.66 13.40 18.37
C ASP A 76 10.82 11.87 18.34
N ARG A 77 11.93 11.33 18.87
CA ARG A 77 12.12 9.89 18.98
C ARG A 77 11.32 9.34 20.16
N ILE A 78 10.53 8.30 19.89
CA ILE A 78 9.76 7.59 20.90
C ILE A 78 10.22 6.13 21.00
N VAL A 79 9.90 5.50 22.14
CA VAL A 79 10.09 4.06 22.33
C VAL A 79 8.90 3.32 21.74
N SER A 80 9.16 2.42 20.80
CA SER A 80 8.13 1.57 20.19
C SER A 80 7.59 0.54 21.19
N SER A 81 6.27 0.40 21.27
CA SER A 81 5.59 -0.66 22.02
C SER A 81 5.44 -1.97 21.24
N CYS A 82 5.80 -1.99 19.95
CA CYS A 82 5.75 -3.21 19.15
C CYS A 82 6.85 -4.20 19.58
N PRO A 83 6.50 -5.45 19.96
CA PRO A 83 7.48 -6.44 20.42
C PRO A 83 8.42 -6.92 19.30
N GLU A 84 8.05 -6.67 18.03
CA GLU A 84 8.81 -7.09 16.86
C GLU A 84 9.83 -6.02 16.38
N HIS A 85 9.85 -4.84 17.01
CA HIS A 85 10.81 -3.78 16.72
C HIS A 85 12.11 -4.00 17.53
N PRO A 86 13.31 -3.83 16.93
CA PRO A 86 13.58 -3.23 15.62
C PRO A 86 13.75 -4.22 14.46
N ASP A 87 13.58 -5.53 14.69
CA ASP A 87 13.93 -6.55 13.70
C ASP A 87 12.96 -6.62 12.50
N CYS A 88 11.66 -6.38 12.74
CA CYS A 88 10.65 -6.35 11.70
C CYS A 88 10.75 -5.08 10.83
N GLY A 89 10.88 -5.24 9.50
CA GLY A 89 10.92 -4.13 8.54
C GLY A 89 9.56 -3.54 8.16
N GLY A 90 8.48 -3.89 8.86
CA GLY A 90 7.13 -3.47 8.50
C GLY A 90 6.81 -2.00 8.78
N CYS A 91 7.47 -1.40 9.78
CA CYS A 91 7.14 -0.06 10.30
C CYS A 91 8.43 0.75 10.57
N PRO A 92 9.12 1.25 9.53
CA PRO A 92 10.42 1.90 9.66
C PRO A 92 10.41 3.19 10.49
N TRP A 93 9.23 3.79 10.72
CA TRP A 93 9.07 5.03 11.48
C TRP A 93 8.32 4.83 12.80
N ILE A 94 8.16 3.59 13.27
CA ILE A 94 7.41 3.30 14.52
C ILE A 94 8.02 3.94 15.78
N SER A 95 9.30 4.31 15.72
CA SER A 95 10.00 5.03 16.79
C SER A 95 9.97 6.56 16.61
N PHE A 96 9.11 7.09 15.74
CA PHE A 96 8.94 8.54 15.53
C PHE A 96 7.60 9.00 16.13
N SER A 97 7.56 10.17 16.76
CA SER A 97 6.32 10.80 17.20
C SER A 97 5.36 11.00 16.02
N SER A 98 4.05 10.88 16.23
CA SER A 98 3.05 11.09 15.16
C SER A 98 3.21 12.45 14.47
N ALA A 99 3.54 13.48 15.25
CA ALA A 99 3.77 14.83 14.73
C ALA A 99 5.01 14.88 13.81
N ALA A 100 6.10 14.19 14.15
CA ALA A 100 7.28 14.10 13.30
C ALA A 100 7.00 13.32 12.01
N GLN A 101 6.21 12.24 12.08
CA GLN A 101 5.81 11.49 10.88
C GLN A 101 5.03 12.37 9.90
N ILE A 102 4.07 13.16 10.38
CA ILE A 102 3.28 14.08 9.55
C ILE A 102 4.19 15.16 8.95
N ARG A 103 5.01 15.84 9.77
CA ARG A 103 5.95 16.86 9.27
C ARG A 103 6.89 16.30 8.21
N ALA A 104 7.40 15.08 8.39
CA ALA A 104 8.27 14.42 7.43
C ALA A 104 7.53 14.10 6.12
N LYS A 105 6.30 13.57 6.19
CA LYS A 105 5.46 13.30 5.01
C LYS A 105 5.18 14.56 4.21
N GLU A 106 4.82 15.66 4.87
CA GLU A 106 4.57 16.94 4.22
C GLU A 106 5.83 17.51 3.58
N ALA A 107 6.98 17.42 4.26
CA ALA A 107 8.26 17.85 3.71
C ALA A 107 8.64 17.04 2.46
N ILE A 108 8.46 15.71 2.48
CA ILE A 108 8.70 14.82 1.34
C ILE A 108 7.80 15.20 0.17
N LEU A 109 6.50 15.44 0.41
CA LEU A 109 5.55 15.84 -0.63
C LEU A 109 5.96 17.17 -1.27
N ARG A 110 6.24 18.20 -0.46
CA ARG A 110 6.70 19.52 -0.95
C ARG A 110 7.98 19.41 -1.76
N GLU A 111 8.94 18.62 -1.29
CA GLU A 111 10.20 18.41 -1.98
C GLU A 111 10.01 17.70 -3.33
N ALA A 112 9.16 16.67 -3.39
CA ALA A 112 8.87 15.94 -4.61
C ALA A 112 8.18 16.84 -5.66
N LEU A 113 7.18 17.63 -5.25
CA LEU A 113 6.48 18.57 -6.12
C LEU A 113 7.43 19.63 -6.69
N ALA A 114 8.29 20.21 -5.84
CA ALA A 114 9.25 21.22 -6.27
C ALA A 114 10.33 20.63 -7.20
N ARG A 115 10.98 19.53 -6.81
CA ARG A 115 12.15 18.99 -7.52
C ARG A 115 11.80 18.19 -8.76
N THR A 116 10.78 17.33 -8.67
CA THR A 116 10.37 16.45 -9.78
C THR A 116 9.33 17.15 -10.65
N GLY A 117 8.33 17.76 -10.01
CA GLY A 117 7.23 18.41 -10.70
C GLY A 117 7.59 19.79 -11.26
N GLY A 118 8.51 20.51 -10.61
CA GLY A 118 8.70 21.95 -10.88
C GLY A 118 7.51 22.78 -10.42
N LEU A 119 6.70 22.26 -9.49
CA LEU A 119 5.45 22.86 -9.02
C LEU A 119 5.67 23.45 -7.63
N THR A 120 5.82 24.77 -7.56
CA THR A 120 6.09 25.49 -6.29
C THR A 120 4.93 26.34 -5.81
N ASP A 121 4.00 26.71 -6.70
CA ASP A 121 2.83 27.54 -6.39
C ASP A 121 1.56 26.67 -6.27
N LEU A 122 1.54 25.79 -5.27
CA LEU A 122 0.44 24.86 -5.02
C LEU A 122 -0.13 25.05 -3.61
N SER A 123 -1.46 25.04 -3.52
CA SER A 123 -2.16 24.94 -2.23
C SER A 123 -2.13 23.49 -1.75
N ILE A 124 -1.31 23.22 -0.74
CA ILE A 124 -1.22 21.92 -0.06
C ILE A 124 -1.88 22.08 1.30
N GLU A 125 -2.98 21.37 1.50
CA GLU A 125 -3.71 21.34 2.76
C GLU A 125 -2.90 20.62 3.84
N PRO A 126 -3.16 20.92 5.13
CA PRO A 126 -2.62 20.11 6.23
C PRO A 126 -2.95 18.63 6.04
N THR A 127 -2.01 17.75 6.38
CA THR A 127 -2.26 16.31 6.28
C THR A 127 -3.38 15.89 7.22
N THR A 128 -4.38 15.20 6.67
CA THR A 128 -5.40 14.55 7.49
C THR A 128 -4.76 13.38 8.23
N PRO A 129 -4.66 13.43 9.57
CA PRO A 129 -3.99 12.38 10.33
C PRO A 129 -4.80 11.07 10.30
N ALA A 130 -4.09 9.96 10.46
CA ALA A 130 -4.70 8.65 10.69
C ALA A 130 -5.64 8.74 11.89
N VAL A 131 -6.83 8.13 11.80
CA VAL A 131 -7.78 8.08 12.93
C VAL A 131 -7.14 7.40 14.14
N ARG A 132 -6.36 6.34 13.89
CA ARG A 132 -5.61 5.61 14.91
C ARG A 132 -4.19 5.27 14.40
N PRO A 133 -3.16 5.34 15.25
CA PRO A 133 -1.78 5.02 14.87
C PRO A 133 -1.50 3.52 14.74
N PHE A 134 -2.37 2.68 15.30
CA PHE A 134 -2.29 1.21 15.36
C PHE A 134 -3.70 0.62 15.19
N GLY A 135 -3.79 -0.68 14.92
CA GLY A 135 -5.07 -1.37 14.80
C GLY A 135 -5.91 -0.97 13.59
N TYR A 136 -5.33 -0.28 12.60
CA TYR A 136 -6.04 0.28 11.44
C TYR A 136 -5.95 -0.63 10.21
N ARG A 137 -4.92 -1.48 10.12
CA ARG A 137 -4.54 -2.15 8.88
C ARG A 137 -5.36 -3.42 8.68
N SER A 138 -6.29 -3.38 7.73
CA SER A 138 -7.25 -4.44 7.40
C SER A 138 -6.72 -5.52 6.46
N ARG A 139 -5.46 -5.41 6.01
CA ARG A 139 -4.82 -6.39 5.12
C ARG A 139 -3.33 -6.56 5.38
N ALA A 140 -2.86 -7.80 5.31
CA ALA A 140 -1.44 -8.16 5.38
C ALA A 140 -1.06 -9.20 4.34
N ARG A 141 0.20 -9.18 3.92
CA ARG A 141 0.83 -10.22 3.10
C ARG A 141 2.03 -10.74 3.88
N LEU A 142 1.90 -11.92 4.46
CA LEU A 142 2.91 -12.56 5.28
C LEU A 142 3.80 -13.44 4.41
N ASN A 143 5.09 -13.15 4.43
CA ASN A 143 6.11 -13.99 3.81
C ASN A 143 6.24 -15.29 4.60
N VAL A 144 6.57 -16.35 3.89
CA VAL A 144 6.72 -17.69 4.44
C VAL A 144 8.19 -18.09 4.37
N ASP A 145 8.79 -18.33 5.52
CA ASP A 145 10.06 -19.07 5.62
C ASP A 145 9.76 -20.48 6.12
N ARG A 146 10.31 -21.49 5.47
CA ARG A 146 9.92 -22.88 5.69
C ARG A 146 11.09 -23.84 5.67
N THR A 147 11.01 -24.80 6.58
CA THR A 147 11.84 -26.01 6.60
C THR A 147 10.92 -27.23 6.49
N ARG A 148 11.49 -28.44 6.50
CA ARG A 148 10.66 -29.67 6.52
C ARG A 148 9.79 -29.83 7.76
N LYS A 149 10.10 -29.13 8.86
CA LYS A 149 9.45 -29.30 10.17
C LYS A 149 8.78 -28.03 10.70
N GLU A 150 8.99 -26.89 10.04
CA GLU A 150 8.59 -25.60 10.57
C GLU A 150 8.20 -24.65 9.44
N ILE A 151 7.06 -23.99 9.60
CA ILE A 151 6.58 -22.88 8.77
C ILE A 151 6.55 -21.63 9.65
N ARG A 152 7.30 -20.60 9.25
CA ARG A 152 7.35 -19.29 9.91
C ARG A 152 6.66 -18.26 9.04
N LEU A 153 5.80 -17.46 9.66
CA LEU A 153 5.04 -16.40 9.01
C LEU A 153 5.53 -15.04 9.52
N GLY A 154 5.76 -14.10 8.60
CA GLY A 154 6.04 -12.72 9.02
C GLY A 154 6.48 -11.80 7.90
N PHE A 155 7.25 -10.78 8.26
CA PHE A 155 7.73 -9.77 7.34
C PHE A 155 9.25 -9.85 7.17
N HIS A 156 9.77 -9.34 6.07
CA HIS A 156 11.22 -9.25 5.92
C HIS A 156 11.82 -8.26 6.92
N ARG A 157 13.03 -8.56 7.41
CA ARG A 157 13.86 -7.56 8.08
C ARG A 157 14.23 -6.46 7.09
N GLU A 158 14.30 -5.22 7.59
CA GLU A 158 14.59 -4.03 6.79
C GLU A 158 15.82 -4.23 5.88
N GLY A 159 15.65 -4.01 4.57
CA GLY A 159 16.71 -4.15 3.59
C GLY A 159 17.19 -5.58 3.29
N THR A 160 16.48 -6.62 3.72
CA THR A 160 16.85 -8.04 3.49
C THR A 160 15.70 -8.89 2.93
N ARG A 161 15.97 -10.16 2.62
CA ARG A 161 14.95 -11.19 2.34
C ARG A 161 14.75 -12.18 3.49
N ILE A 162 15.29 -11.87 4.67
CA ILE A 162 15.18 -12.74 5.83
C ILE A 162 13.83 -12.48 6.47
N VAL A 163 12.99 -13.52 6.58
CA VAL A 163 11.70 -13.43 7.25
C VAL A 163 11.91 -13.36 8.76
N HIS A 164 11.46 -12.27 9.37
CA HIS A 164 11.26 -12.15 10.81
C HIS A 164 9.88 -12.70 11.14
N SER A 165 9.84 -13.84 11.83
CA SER A 165 8.58 -14.45 12.26
C SER A 165 7.93 -13.59 13.32
N ILE A 166 6.62 -13.38 13.20
CA ILE A 166 5.84 -12.58 14.14
C ILE A 166 4.71 -13.42 14.71
N ARG A 167 4.26 -13.10 15.92
CA ARG A 167 3.07 -13.73 16.53
C ARG A 167 1.86 -12.81 16.61
N ALA A 168 2.11 -11.51 16.59
CA ALA A 168 1.11 -10.46 16.56
C ALA A 168 1.67 -9.24 15.82
N CYS A 169 0.80 -8.34 15.39
CA CYS A 169 1.22 -7.12 14.71
C CYS A 169 0.32 -5.96 15.11
N PRO A 170 0.80 -5.01 15.94
CA PRO A 170 -0.02 -3.93 16.49
C PRO A 170 -0.68 -3.02 15.44
N VAL A 171 -0.11 -2.90 14.23
CA VAL A 171 -0.72 -2.08 13.17
C VAL A 171 -1.93 -2.78 12.52
N LEU A 172 -2.02 -4.11 12.57
CA LEU A 172 -3.15 -4.84 12.01
C LEU A 172 -4.39 -4.70 12.89
N VAL A 173 -5.57 -4.70 12.26
CA VAL A 173 -6.83 -4.77 13.00
C VAL A 173 -6.83 -5.97 13.97
N PRO A 174 -7.50 -5.88 15.13
CA PRO A 174 -7.40 -6.90 16.18
C PRO A 174 -7.73 -8.32 15.74
N ALA A 175 -8.66 -8.50 14.78
CA ALA A 175 -9.00 -9.80 14.22
C ALA A 175 -7.79 -10.43 13.50
N LEU A 176 -7.09 -9.66 12.66
CA LEU A 176 -5.91 -10.14 11.94
C LEU A 176 -4.71 -10.34 12.86
N SER A 177 -4.45 -9.41 13.78
CA SER A 177 -3.31 -9.55 14.71
C SER A 177 -3.43 -10.80 15.57
N ARG A 178 -4.65 -11.18 16.00
CA ARG A 178 -4.89 -12.38 16.81
C ARG A 178 -4.85 -13.67 16.00
N LEU A 179 -5.10 -13.61 14.69
CA LEU A 179 -5.10 -14.79 13.81
C LEU A 179 -3.70 -15.35 13.54
N ILE A 180 -2.65 -14.52 13.57
CA ILE A 180 -1.31 -14.91 13.09
C ILE A 180 -0.76 -16.13 13.82
N ALA A 181 -0.73 -16.11 15.16
CA ALA A 181 -0.17 -17.22 15.94
C ALA A 181 -0.98 -18.52 15.78
N PRO A 182 -2.32 -18.54 15.96
CA PRO A 182 -3.14 -19.72 15.69
C PRO A 182 -2.98 -20.27 14.27
N LEU A 183 -2.89 -19.40 13.27
CA LEU A 183 -2.68 -19.82 11.88
C LEU A 183 -1.33 -20.50 11.69
N ALA A 184 -0.26 -19.93 12.24
CA ALA A 184 1.05 -20.53 12.20
C ALA A 184 1.08 -21.89 12.92
N GLU A 185 0.48 -21.98 14.11
CA GLU A 185 0.40 -23.22 14.89
C GLU A 185 -0.36 -24.33 14.14
N ALA A 186 -1.51 -24.00 13.56
CA ALA A 186 -2.30 -24.95 12.79
C ALA A 186 -1.63 -25.38 11.47
N LEU A 187 -0.91 -24.48 10.78
CA LEU A 187 -0.09 -24.85 9.63
C LEU A 187 1.06 -25.78 10.02
N ASN A 188 1.69 -25.56 11.17
CA ASN A 188 2.79 -26.38 11.66
C ASN A 188 2.35 -27.79 12.11
N ALA A 189 1.11 -27.95 12.58
CA ALA A 189 0.56 -29.25 12.95
C ALA A 189 0.54 -30.26 11.77
N GLU A 190 0.48 -29.76 10.54
CA GLU A 190 0.53 -30.55 9.31
C GLU A 190 1.54 -29.96 8.30
N ALA A 191 2.72 -29.55 8.77
CA ALA A 191 3.71 -28.80 7.96
C ALA A 191 4.09 -29.50 6.64
N ASP A 192 4.10 -30.84 6.62
CA ASP A 192 4.35 -31.65 5.41
C ASP A 192 3.28 -31.41 4.33
N ARG A 193 2.01 -31.26 4.74
CA ARG A 193 0.87 -31.00 3.85
C ARG A 193 0.85 -29.58 3.29
N PHE A 194 1.58 -28.66 3.92
CA PHE A 194 1.74 -27.28 3.48
C PHE A 194 3.15 -26.99 2.91
N ALA A 195 3.90 -28.03 2.53
CA ALA A 195 5.21 -27.90 1.91
C ALA A 195 5.19 -27.25 0.50
N GLY A 196 4.04 -26.79 0.00
CA GLY A 196 3.92 -25.95 -1.20
C GLY A 196 3.61 -24.48 -0.90
N LEU A 197 3.52 -24.07 0.37
CA LEU A 197 3.10 -22.73 0.78
C LEU A 197 4.18 -21.69 0.46
N ALA A 198 3.80 -20.69 -0.34
CA ALA A 198 4.68 -19.59 -0.73
C ALA A 198 4.38 -18.32 0.07
N GLU A 199 3.10 -18.08 0.38
CA GLU A 199 2.65 -16.83 0.98
C GLU A 199 1.28 -16.97 1.62
N VAL A 200 1.02 -16.13 2.63
CA VAL A 200 -0.30 -16.00 3.26
C VAL A 200 -0.79 -14.56 3.12
N HIS A 201 -1.96 -14.38 2.55
CA HIS A 201 -2.66 -13.10 2.44
C HIS A 201 -3.76 -13.08 3.48
N LEU A 202 -3.74 -12.09 4.37
CA LEU A 202 -4.75 -11.89 5.39
C LEU A 202 -5.56 -10.65 5.06
N GLN A 203 -6.88 -10.74 5.20
CA GLN A 203 -7.79 -9.64 4.95
C GLN A 203 -8.96 -9.67 5.93
N SER A 204 -9.39 -8.52 6.40
CA SER A 204 -10.55 -8.37 7.28
C SER A 204 -11.47 -7.29 6.73
N GLY A 205 -12.76 -7.54 6.82
CA GLY A 205 -13.79 -6.51 6.68
C GLY A 205 -13.92 -5.66 7.95
N ASP A 206 -14.86 -4.72 7.92
CA ASP A 206 -15.28 -3.91 9.07
C ASP A 206 -16.69 -4.28 9.60
N ASP A 207 -17.29 -5.32 9.03
CA ASP A 207 -18.61 -5.88 9.37
C ASP A 207 -18.60 -6.80 10.60
N GLY A 208 -17.42 -7.10 11.15
CA GLY A 208 -17.25 -7.98 12.31
C GLY A 208 -17.24 -9.48 11.97
N GLU A 209 -17.31 -9.83 10.69
CA GLU A 209 -17.22 -11.23 10.24
C GLU A 209 -15.80 -11.79 10.37
N PRO A 210 -15.64 -13.12 10.38
CA PRO A 210 -14.32 -13.75 10.40
C PRO A 210 -13.40 -13.24 9.28
N PRO A 211 -12.11 -12.99 9.58
CA PRO A 211 -11.15 -12.60 8.55
C PRO A 211 -10.92 -13.72 7.53
N LEU A 212 -10.44 -13.33 6.35
CA LEU A 212 -10.04 -14.20 5.28
C LEU A 212 -8.52 -14.43 5.29
N ALA A 213 -8.12 -15.70 5.27
CA ALA A 213 -6.75 -16.16 5.07
C ALA A 213 -6.64 -16.90 3.72
N ALA A 214 -6.02 -16.24 2.74
CA ALA A 214 -5.70 -16.86 1.47
C ALA A 214 -4.27 -17.42 1.47
N LEU A 215 -4.13 -18.69 1.10
CA LEU A 215 -2.89 -19.45 1.08
C LEU A 215 -2.45 -19.64 -0.38
N ASP A 216 -1.32 -19.07 -0.76
CA ASP A 216 -0.74 -19.29 -2.07
C ASP A 216 0.08 -20.58 -2.05
N LEU A 217 -0.43 -21.62 -2.70
CA LEU A 217 0.08 -22.98 -2.64
C LEU A 217 0.50 -23.49 -4.03
N GLU A 218 1.61 -24.22 -4.10
CA GLU A 218 1.96 -24.95 -5.33
C GLU A 218 0.99 -26.11 -5.62
N TRP A 219 0.58 -26.81 -4.57
CA TRP A 219 -0.36 -27.93 -4.55
C TRP A 219 -1.10 -27.89 -3.21
N ALA A 220 -2.30 -28.46 -3.14
CA ALA A 220 -3.09 -28.48 -1.92
C ALA A 220 -3.71 -29.85 -1.67
N ASP A 221 -3.71 -30.26 -0.40
CA ASP A 221 -4.52 -31.35 0.13
C ASP A 221 -5.83 -30.74 0.68
N PRO A 222 -6.99 -30.92 0.01
CA PRO A 222 -8.25 -30.34 0.47
C PRO A 222 -8.62 -30.74 1.91
N GLY A 223 -8.23 -31.93 2.35
CA GLY A 223 -8.47 -32.41 3.71
C GLY A 223 -7.65 -31.64 4.74
N ALA A 224 -6.39 -31.32 4.43
CA ALA A 224 -5.54 -30.48 5.29
C ALA A 224 -6.07 -29.05 5.37
N VAL A 225 -6.51 -28.46 4.25
CA VAL A 225 -7.12 -27.11 4.23
C VAL A 225 -8.41 -27.08 5.07
N LYS A 226 -9.24 -28.14 5.00
CA LYS A 226 -10.44 -28.28 5.85
C LYS A 226 -10.09 -28.32 7.34
N ARG A 227 -9.12 -29.16 7.72
CA ARG A 227 -8.67 -29.29 9.12
C ARG A 227 -8.06 -27.99 9.64
N LEU A 228 -7.31 -27.27 8.82
CA LEU A 228 -6.80 -25.93 9.14
C LEU A 228 -7.95 -24.98 9.50
N HIS A 229 -8.97 -24.87 8.65
CA HIS A 229 -10.15 -24.03 8.93
C HIS A 229 -10.86 -24.44 10.23
N GLN A 230 -11.04 -25.75 10.47
CA GLN A 230 -11.67 -26.26 11.69
C GLN A 230 -10.85 -25.97 12.95
N ALA A 231 -9.52 -26.17 12.89
CA ALA A 231 -8.62 -25.92 14.01
C ALA A 231 -8.65 -24.44 14.44
N LEU A 232 -8.67 -23.52 13.48
CA LEU A 232 -8.79 -22.08 13.73
C LEU A 232 -10.10 -21.73 14.47
N GLY A 233 -11.22 -22.34 14.07
CA GLY A 233 -12.50 -22.19 14.77
C GLY A 233 -12.48 -22.74 16.20
N GLN A 234 -11.87 -23.91 16.42
CA GLN A 234 -11.79 -24.57 17.72
C GLN A 234 -11.00 -23.78 18.76
N VAL A 235 -9.97 -23.02 18.34
CA VAL A 235 -9.16 -22.18 19.24
C VAL A 235 -9.69 -20.75 19.36
N GLY A 236 -10.95 -20.51 18.94
CA GLY A 236 -11.60 -19.19 19.07
C GLY A 236 -11.05 -18.12 18.13
N SER A 237 -10.38 -18.52 17.03
CA SER A 237 -9.86 -17.62 16.00
C SER A 237 -10.41 -18.00 14.62
N PRO A 238 -11.75 -18.02 14.45
CA PRO A 238 -12.35 -18.44 13.19
C PRO A 238 -11.84 -17.57 12.03
N ALA A 239 -11.58 -18.21 10.90
CA ALA A 239 -11.20 -17.54 9.67
C ALA A 239 -11.76 -18.29 8.46
N HIS A 240 -12.11 -17.54 7.43
CA HIS A 240 -12.31 -18.09 6.11
C HIS A 240 -10.95 -18.50 5.52
N VAL A 241 -10.86 -19.66 4.89
CA VAL A 241 -9.61 -20.17 4.32
C VAL A 241 -9.79 -20.40 2.83
N VAL A 242 -8.97 -19.72 2.03
CA VAL A 242 -8.94 -19.86 0.57
C VAL A 242 -7.57 -20.37 0.16
N ALA A 243 -7.47 -21.60 -0.32
CA ALA A 243 -6.23 -22.13 -0.91
C ALA A 243 -6.20 -21.85 -2.42
N ARG A 244 -5.27 -21.00 -2.86
CA ARG A 244 -4.99 -20.71 -4.27
C ARG A 244 -3.92 -21.65 -4.80
N VAL A 245 -4.31 -22.60 -5.64
CA VAL A 245 -3.41 -23.65 -6.12
C VAL A 245 -2.85 -23.30 -7.49
N ARG A 246 -1.54 -23.02 -7.56
CA ARG A 246 -0.85 -22.68 -8.81
C ARG A 246 -0.90 -23.81 -9.83
N LYS A 247 -0.56 -25.05 -9.44
CA LYS A 247 -0.64 -26.20 -10.34
C LYS A 247 -2.10 -26.63 -10.50
N GLY A 248 -2.60 -26.56 -11.73
CA GLY A 248 -3.99 -26.91 -12.05
C GLY A 248 -5.01 -25.78 -11.83
N ARG A 249 -4.58 -24.58 -11.40
CA ARG A 249 -5.40 -23.37 -11.26
C ARG A 249 -6.74 -23.61 -10.55
N LYS A 250 -6.68 -24.20 -9.35
CA LYS A 250 -7.86 -24.50 -8.52
C LYS A 250 -7.92 -23.60 -7.29
N ARG A 251 -9.14 -23.31 -6.83
CA ARG A 251 -9.42 -22.68 -5.54
C ARG A 251 -10.14 -23.68 -4.64
N ILE A 252 -9.71 -23.80 -3.39
CA ILE A 252 -10.39 -24.60 -2.35
C ILE A 252 -10.79 -23.63 -1.25
N VAL A 253 -12.05 -23.65 -0.85
CA VAL A 253 -12.64 -22.65 0.03
C VAL A 253 -13.33 -23.34 1.19
N PHE A 254 -13.10 -22.83 2.40
CA PHE A 254 -13.87 -23.15 3.59
C PHE A 254 -14.25 -21.86 4.33
N GLY A 255 -15.55 -21.68 4.60
CA GLY A 255 -16.11 -20.40 5.07
C GLY A 255 -16.58 -19.54 3.90
N GLY A 256 -16.37 -18.22 3.98
CA GLY A 256 -16.65 -17.25 2.92
C GLY A 256 -15.47 -17.02 1.97
N GLU A 257 -15.72 -16.32 0.87
CA GLU A 257 -14.71 -15.97 -0.15
C GLU A 257 -14.41 -14.49 -0.23
N THR A 258 -15.22 -13.68 0.45
CA THR A 258 -15.16 -12.22 0.42
C THR A 258 -15.18 -11.67 1.83
N VAL A 259 -14.70 -10.43 1.95
CA VAL A 259 -14.91 -9.59 3.12
C VAL A 259 -15.67 -8.33 2.70
N ARG A 260 -16.33 -7.66 3.64
CA ARG A 260 -17.14 -6.47 3.36
C ARG A 260 -16.60 -5.22 4.06
N TYR A 261 -16.78 -4.08 3.40
CA TYR A 261 -16.32 -2.76 3.85
C TYR A 261 -17.46 -1.75 3.74
N GLY A 262 -17.68 -0.98 4.81
CA GLY A 262 -18.64 0.13 4.82
C GLY A 262 -18.05 1.40 4.20
N ILE A 263 -18.79 2.02 3.28
CA ILE A 263 -18.46 3.32 2.68
C ILE A 263 -19.72 4.18 2.63
N GLY A 264 -19.94 4.99 3.67
CA GLY A 264 -21.21 5.68 3.85
C GLY A 264 -22.35 4.66 3.96
N ASP A 265 -23.37 4.79 3.11
CA ASP A 265 -24.51 3.88 3.06
C ASP A 265 -24.26 2.64 2.16
N LEU A 266 -23.09 2.56 1.50
CA LEU A 266 -22.71 1.44 0.65
C LEU A 266 -21.94 0.39 1.45
N VAL A 267 -22.13 -0.87 1.08
CA VAL A 267 -21.33 -2.00 1.55
C VAL A 267 -20.67 -2.64 0.33
N LEU A 268 -19.34 -2.60 0.27
CA LEU A 268 -18.57 -3.18 -0.81
C LEU A 268 -17.97 -4.51 -0.37
N GLN A 269 -18.16 -5.55 -1.16
CA GLN A 269 -17.44 -6.82 -1.01
C GLN A 269 -16.13 -6.80 -1.79
N ALA A 270 -15.16 -7.55 -1.29
CA ALA A 270 -13.90 -7.83 -1.98
C ALA A 270 -13.46 -9.26 -1.73
N GLY A 271 -13.15 -9.96 -2.80
CA GLY A 271 -12.49 -11.25 -2.77
C GLY A 271 -11.00 -11.11 -2.45
N ASP A 272 -10.37 -12.27 -2.26
CA ASP A 272 -9.01 -12.39 -1.79
C ASP A 272 -7.95 -11.89 -2.81
N GLU A 273 -8.30 -11.89 -4.09
CA GLU A 273 -7.45 -11.44 -5.21
C GLU A 273 -7.65 -9.95 -5.56
N ALA A 274 -8.69 -9.30 -5.04
CA ALA A 274 -8.97 -7.89 -5.29
C ALA A 274 -8.14 -6.99 -4.38
N PHE A 275 -7.76 -5.79 -4.84
CA PHE A 275 -7.13 -4.78 -4.00
C PHE A 275 -8.19 -4.01 -3.21
N THR A 276 -7.87 -3.71 -1.95
CA THR A 276 -8.70 -2.87 -1.07
C THR A 276 -7.79 -1.94 -0.28
N GLN A 277 -8.29 -0.75 0.03
CA GLN A 277 -7.56 0.21 0.84
C GLN A 277 -7.32 -0.38 2.23
N SER A 278 -6.06 -0.40 2.65
CA SER A 278 -5.66 -1.10 3.87
C SER A 278 -6.11 -0.40 5.16
N ASN A 279 -6.59 0.84 5.08
CA ASN A 279 -7.06 1.64 6.19
C ASN A 279 -8.48 2.12 5.89
N ALA A 280 -9.48 1.36 6.35
CA ALA A 280 -10.89 1.62 6.03
C ALA A 280 -11.36 2.99 6.52
N GLU A 281 -10.95 3.39 7.75
CA GLU A 281 -11.32 4.67 8.34
C GLU A 281 -10.80 5.87 7.51
N MET A 282 -9.57 5.75 7.00
CA MET A 282 -8.99 6.77 6.14
C MET A 282 -9.57 6.75 4.72
N ASN A 283 -9.94 5.57 4.20
CA ASN A 283 -10.64 5.43 2.93
C ASN A 283 -11.99 6.17 2.95
N VAL A 284 -12.77 6.03 4.03
CA VAL A 284 -14.02 6.78 4.19
C VAL A 284 -13.79 8.29 4.15
N LYS A 285 -12.72 8.79 4.79
CA LYS A 285 -12.37 10.23 4.73
C LYS A 285 -11.98 10.68 3.32
N LEU A 286 -11.15 9.91 2.63
CA LEU A 286 -10.74 10.22 1.26
C LEU A 286 -11.93 10.24 0.30
N ILE A 287 -12.80 9.22 0.38
CA ILE A 287 -14.03 9.15 -0.43
C ILE A 287 -14.98 10.28 -0.08
N GLY A 288 -15.10 10.65 1.20
CA GLY A 288 -15.86 11.83 1.63
C GLY A 288 -15.36 13.11 0.95
N GLU A 289 -14.05 13.30 0.86
CA GLU A 289 -13.44 14.45 0.18
C GLU A 289 -13.64 14.43 -1.33
N VAL A 290 -13.52 13.25 -1.97
CA VAL A 290 -13.82 13.06 -3.40
C VAL A 290 -15.30 13.38 -3.68
N THR A 291 -16.22 12.78 -2.95
CA THR A 291 -17.67 12.96 -3.13
C THR A 291 -18.12 14.40 -2.85
N ARG A 292 -17.51 15.05 -1.84
CA ARG A 292 -17.73 16.48 -1.57
C ARG A 292 -17.28 17.35 -2.75
N PHE A 293 -16.11 17.08 -3.33
CA PHE A 293 -15.63 17.83 -4.49
C PHE A 293 -16.54 17.66 -5.70
N VAL A 294 -16.88 16.43 -6.07
CA VAL A 294 -17.69 16.18 -7.28
C VAL A 294 -19.10 16.78 -7.18
N ARG A 295 -19.72 16.78 -6.00
CA ARG A 295 -21.02 17.47 -5.75
C ARG A 295 -20.95 18.99 -5.93
N GLY A 296 -19.75 19.56 -5.77
CA GLY A 296 -19.51 20.99 -5.97
C GLY A 296 -19.25 21.39 -7.43
N LEU A 297 -19.08 20.43 -8.34
CA LEU A 297 -18.80 20.72 -9.75
C LEU A 297 -20.03 21.31 -10.45
N ARG A 298 -19.80 22.35 -11.25
CA ARG A 298 -20.81 22.99 -12.10
C ARG A 298 -20.23 23.17 -13.51
N PRO A 299 -20.94 22.75 -14.58
CA PRO A 299 -22.11 21.87 -14.54
C PRO A 299 -21.79 20.52 -13.85
N GLU A 300 -22.84 19.79 -13.45
CA GLU A 300 -22.68 18.45 -12.92
C GLU A 300 -22.10 17.54 -14.02
N PRO A 301 -21.06 16.72 -13.74
CA PRO A 301 -20.47 15.86 -14.76
C PRO A 301 -21.46 14.77 -15.17
N GLU A 302 -21.74 14.63 -16.46
CA GLU A 302 -22.62 13.58 -16.98
C GLU A 302 -21.89 12.26 -17.14
N ARG A 303 -20.61 12.31 -17.56
CA ARG A 303 -19.77 11.14 -17.85
C ARG A 303 -18.51 11.16 -16.99
N ILE A 304 -18.34 10.12 -16.19
CA ILE A 304 -17.23 10.00 -15.25
C ILE A 304 -16.44 8.73 -15.57
N PHE A 305 -15.13 8.85 -15.75
CA PHE A 305 -14.25 7.68 -15.86
C PHE A 305 -13.50 7.47 -14.54
N ASP A 306 -13.57 6.27 -14.00
CA ASP A 306 -12.80 5.83 -12.83
C ASP A 306 -11.74 4.82 -13.28
N LEU A 307 -10.49 5.25 -13.38
CA LEU A 307 -9.38 4.42 -13.84
C LEU A 307 -8.70 3.75 -12.65
N TYR A 308 -8.36 2.47 -12.81
CA TYR A 308 -7.89 1.63 -11.69
C TYR A 308 -8.96 1.50 -10.60
N THR A 309 -10.22 1.35 -11.03
CA THR A 309 -11.41 1.41 -10.15
C THR A 309 -11.44 0.33 -9.06
N GLY A 310 -10.65 -0.75 -9.22
CA GLY A 310 -10.63 -1.88 -8.31
C GLY A 310 -12.02 -2.49 -8.17
N ILE A 311 -12.52 -2.57 -6.93
CA ILE A 311 -13.85 -3.09 -6.59
C ILE A 311 -14.99 -2.05 -6.74
N GLY A 312 -14.72 -0.91 -7.39
CA GLY A 312 -15.64 0.23 -7.47
C GLY A 312 -15.53 1.20 -6.29
N ASN A 313 -14.34 1.31 -5.68
CA ASN A 313 -14.11 2.09 -4.44
C ASN A 313 -14.49 3.57 -4.58
N PHE A 314 -14.24 4.17 -5.75
CA PHE A 314 -14.64 5.55 -6.06
C PHE A 314 -15.87 5.60 -6.97
N ALA A 315 -15.94 4.75 -7.99
CA ALA A 315 -17.06 4.70 -8.93
C ALA A 315 -18.43 4.64 -8.25
N LEU A 316 -18.60 3.79 -7.23
CA LEU A 316 -19.91 3.59 -6.60
C LEU A 316 -20.32 4.74 -5.67
N PRO A 317 -19.47 5.24 -4.76
CA PRO A 317 -19.80 6.42 -3.97
C PRO A 317 -20.02 7.68 -4.83
N VAL A 318 -19.24 7.85 -5.91
CA VAL A 318 -19.40 8.99 -6.83
C VAL A 318 -20.70 8.87 -7.61
N ALA A 319 -21.04 7.68 -8.10
CA ALA A 319 -22.36 7.43 -8.68
C ALA A 319 -23.47 7.74 -7.66
N GLY A 320 -23.37 7.29 -6.42
CA GLY A 320 -24.34 7.62 -5.37
C GLY A 320 -24.44 9.12 -5.09
N ALA A 321 -23.32 9.86 -5.20
CA ALA A 321 -23.28 11.30 -5.01
C ALA A 321 -23.89 12.10 -6.17
N LEU A 322 -23.88 11.54 -7.38
CA LEU A 322 -24.36 12.14 -8.63
C LEU A 322 -25.29 11.15 -9.36
N PRO A 323 -26.60 11.12 -9.00
CA PRO A 323 -27.54 10.10 -9.50
C PRO A 323 -27.73 10.10 -11.02
N GLU A 324 -27.60 11.27 -11.66
CA GLU A 324 -27.80 11.45 -13.10
C GLU A 324 -26.55 11.12 -13.93
N SER A 325 -25.38 10.98 -13.29
CA SER A 325 -24.14 10.65 -13.97
C SER A 325 -24.06 9.17 -14.38
N ARG A 326 -23.42 8.94 -15.53
CA ARG A 326 -22.90 7.64 -15.96
C ARG A 326 -21.45 7.50 -15.55
N VAL A 327 -21.12 6.36 -14.94
CA VAL A 327 -19.76 6.07 -14.46
C VAL A 327 -19.20 4.85 -15.18
N PHE A 328 -17.99 4.99 -15.71
CA PHE A 328 -17.25 3.92 -16.37
C PHE A 328 -15.98 3.62 -15.59
N GLY A 329 -15.97 2.48 -14.90
CA GLY A 329 -14.80 1.98 -14.21
C GLY A 329 -13.94 1.11 -15.13
N VAL A 330 -12.62 1.30 -15.12
CA VAL A 330 -11.64 0.48 -15.86
C VAL A 330 -10.70 -0.17 -14.87
N GLU A 331 -10.61 -1.50 -14.90
CA GLU A 331 -9.76 -2.29 -14.01
C GLU A 331 -9.16 -3.49 -14.74
N GLY A 332 -7.85 -3.71 -14.57
CA GLY A 332 -7.12 -4.77 -15.25
C GLY A 332 -7.14 -6.12 -14.52
N ASN A 333 -7.53 -6.14 -13.24
CA ASN A 333 -7.68 -7.35 -12.44
C ASN A 333 -9.10 -7.94 -12.58
N PRO A 334 -9.25 -9.12 -13.22
CA PRO A 334 -10.55 -9.74 -13.43
C PRO A 334 -11.30 -10.04 -12.13
N ALA A 335 -10.59 -10.36 -11.05
CA ALA A 335 -11.22 -10.61 -9.75
C ALA A 335 -11.84 -9.33 -9.17
N ALA A 336 -11.13 -8.20 -9.26
CA ALA A 336 -11.64 -6.92 -8.81
C ALA A 336 -12.84 -6.46 -9.66
N VAL A 337 -12.84 -6.69 -10.98
CA VAL A 337 -14.00 -6.39 -11.84
C VAL A 337 -15.22 -7.23 -11.49
N ARG A 338 -15.04 -8.53 -11.17
CA ARG A 338 -16.15 -9.37 -10.70
C ARG A 338 -16.76 -8.80 -9.42
N ASP A 339 -15.93 -8.41 -8.45
CA ASP A 339 -16.39 -7.80 -7.21
C ASP A 339 -17.06 -6.44 -7.45
N ALA A 340 -16.50 -5.60 -8.32
CA ALA A 340 -17.07 -4.30 -8.69
C ALA A 340 -18.47 -4.43 -9.30
N ARG A 341 -18.66 -5.41 -10.19
CA ARG A 341 -19.97 -5.69 -10.80
C ARG A 341 -20.98 -6.17 -9.75
N ALA A 342 -20.58 -7.08 -8.86
CA ALA A 342 -21.43 -7.54 -7.76
C ALA A 342 -21.79 -6.39 -6.80
N ASN A 343 -20.84 -5.49 -6.53
CA ASN A 343 -21.07 -4.31 -5.71
C ASN A 343 -22.04 -3.32 -6.37
N ALA A 344 -21.92 -3.07 -7.68
CA ALA A 344 -22.88 -2.24 -8.41
C ALA A 344 -24.29 -2.84 -8.40
N GLU A 345 -24.40 -4.17 -8.51
CA GLU A 345 -25.68 -4.87 -8.45
C GLU A 345 -26.31 -4.76 -7.06
N ALA A 346 -25.54 -5.03 -6.01
CA ALA A 346 -25.98 -4.88 -4.63
C ALA A 346 -26.40 -3.44 -4.29
N ALA A 347 -25.73 -2.44 -4.89
CA ALA A 347 -26.07 -1.03 -4.74
C ALA A 347 -27.23 -0.56 -5.64
N GLY A 348 -27.77 -1.42 -6.52
CA GLY A 348 -28.82 -1.04 -7.49
C GLY A 348 -28.34 -0.07 -8.57
N MET A 349 -27.03 0.00 -8.84
CA MET A 349 -26.40 0.97 -9.74
C MET A 349 -25.94 0.39 -11.09
N SER A 350 -26.15 -0.91 -11.34
CA SER A 350 -25.73 -1.60 -12.58
C SER A 350 -26.27 -1.00 -13.87
N GLY A 351 -27.34 -0.20 -13.81
CA GLY A 351 -27.89 0.51 -14.97
C GLY A 351 -26.98 1.64 -15.49
N ARG A 352 -26.22 2.29 -14.60
CA ARG A 352 -25.45 3.52 -14.90
C ARG A 352 -23.97 3.46 -14.52
N VAL A 353 -23.56 2.46 -13.74
CA VAL A 353 -22.15 2.16 -13.45
C VAL A 353 -21.74 0.93 -14.24
N LYS A 354 -20.76 1.08 -15.14
CA LYS A 354 -20.26 0.01 -16.01
C LYS A 354 -18.77 -0.23 -15.76
N PHE A 355 -18.35 -1.49 -15.79
CA PHE A 355 -16.97 -1.89 -15.52
C PHE A 355 -16.36 -2.64 -16.70
N LEU A 356 -15.23 -2.13 -17.21
CA LEU A 356 -14.42 -2.74 -18.26
C LEU A 356 -13.23 -3.48 -17.62
N GLU A 357 -13.03 -4.72 -18.05
CA GLU A 357 -11.89 -5.56 -17.64
C GLU A 357 -10.73 -5.35 -18.60
N GLU A 358 -10.00 -4.24 -18.44
CA GLU A 358 -8.98 -3.79 -19.39
C GLU A 358 -7.87 -3.01 -18.66
N SER A 359 -6.71 -2.87 -19.31
CA SER A 359 -5.73 -1.87 -18.84
C SER A 359 -6.31 -0.45 -18.97
N ALA A 360 -5.78 0.50 -18.21
CA ALA A 360 -6.22 1.90 -18.32
C ALA A 360 -6.04 2.46 -19.75
N GLU A 361 -4.93 2.12 -20.41
CA GLU A 361 -4.66 2.50 -21.81
C GLU A 361 -5.76 2.00 -22.76
N ARG A 362 -6.07 0.70 -22.67
CA ARG A 362 -7.03 0.03 -23.56
C ARG A 362 -8.47 0.42 -23.23
N GLY A 363 -8.81 0.53 -21.95
CA GLY A 363 -10.14 0.97 -21.52
C GLY A 363 -10.45 2.39 -21.98
N LEU A 364 -9.48 3.32 -21.90
CA LEU A 364 -9.65 4.66 -22.47
C LEU A 364 -9.84 4.63 -23.99
N GLU A 365 -9.09 3.78 -24.71
CA GLU A 365 -9.26 3.60 -26.17
C GLU A 365 -10.67 3.13 -26.53
N LEU A 366 -11.19 2.14 -25.80
CA LEU A 366 -12.49 1.55 -26.06
C LEU A 366 -13.62 2.52 -25.74
N LEU A 367 -13.51 3.27 -24.64
CA LEU A 367 -14.50 4.30 -24.27
C LEU A 367 -14.51 5.43 -25.30
N GLU A 368 -13.34 5.91 -25.73
CA GLU A 368 -13.22 6.91 -26.79
C GLU A 368 -13.80 6.41 -28.12
N GLY A 369 -13.48 5.17 -28.52
CA GLY A 369 -14.01 4.54 -29.72
C GLY A 369 -15.53 4.31 -29.69
N ALA A 370 -16.11 4.17 -28.50
CA ALA A 370 -17.56 4.11 -28.29
C ALA A 370 -18.23 5.50 -28.29
N GLY A 371 -17.46 6.58 -28.46
CA GLY A 371 -17.96 7.95 -28.42
C GLY A 371 -18.21 8.49 -27.01
N GLU A 372 -17.74 7.79 -25.96
CA GLU A 372 -17.83 8.28 -24.60
C GLU A 372 -16.70 9.28 -24.33
N LYS A 373 -17.06 10.47 -23.85
CA LYS A 373 -16.12 11.54 -23.49
C LYS A 373 -16.34 11.94 -22.03
N PRO A 374 -15.30 11.92 -21.17
CA PRO A 374 -15.46 12.20 -19.76
C PRO A 374 -15.55 13.71 -19.49
N ASP A 375 -16.44 14.10 -18.58
CA ASP A 375 -16.44 15.42 -17.92
C ASP A 375 -15.49 15.44 -16.72
N LEU A 376 -15.32 14.27 -16.08
CA LEU A 376 -14.48 14.04 -14.92
C LEU A 376 -13.72 12.73 -15.09
N VAL A 377 -12.43 12.74 -14.75
CA VAL A 377 -11.62 11.52 -14.60
C VAL A 377 -11.14 11.41 -13.17
N ILE A 378 -11.31 10.23 -12.58
CA ILE A 378 -10.73 9.81 -11.30
C ILE A 378 -9.70 8.74 -11.61
N LEU A 379 -8.53 8.79 -10.98
CA LEU A 379 -7.51 7.76 -11.11
C LEU A 379 -6.77 7.52 -9.79
N ASP A 380 -6.65 6.25 -9.42
CA ASP A 380 -5.87 5.75 -8.28
C ASP A 380 -4.83 4.70 -8.74
N PRO A 381 -3.80 5.11 -9.49
CA PRO A 381 -2.84 4.19 -10.08
C PRO A 381 -1.96 3.50 -9.03
N PRO A 382 -1.31 2.38 -9.40
CA PRO A 382 -0.31 1.75 -8.53
C PRO A 382 0.88 2.69 -8.25
N ARG A 383 1.76 2.29 -7.32
CA ARG A 383 2.95 3.07 -6.89
C ARG A 383 3.85 3.60 -8.02
N THR A 384 3.85 2.96 -9.18
CA THR A 384 4.58 3.40 -10.38
C THR A 384 4.01 4.69 -11.01
N GLY A 385 2.84 5.13 -10.55
CA GLY A 385 2.00 6.16 -11.16
C GLY A 385 1.29 5.65 -12.41
N ALA A 386 0.53 6.54 -13.04
CA ALA A 386 -0.06 6.30 -14.34
C ALA A 386 1.04 6.34 -15.42
N SER A 387 0.84 5.57 -16.50
CA SER A 387 1.77 5.64 -17.64
C SER A 387 1.66 7.02 -18.30
N ARG A 388 2.77 7.50 -18.90
CA ARG A 388 2.76 8.79 -19.62
C ARG A 388 1.71 8.82 -20.74
N GLU A 389 1.46 7.66 -21.34
CA GLU A 389 0.42 7.48 -22.36
C GLU A 389 -0.98 7.71 -21.77
N VAL A 390 -1.32 7.07 -20.65
CA VAL A 390 -2.59 7.28 -19.94
C VAL A 390 -2.77 8.76 -19.60
N VAL A 391 -1.76 9.39 -19.00
CA VAL A 391 -1.84 10.79 -18.58
C VAL A 391 -2.09 11.73 -19.77
N LYS A 392 -1.39 11.50 -20.90
CA LYS A 392 -1.60 12.28 -22.13
C LYS A 392 -2.97 12.03 -22.76
N ARG A 393 -3.45 10.78 -22.76
CA ARG A 393 -4.77 10.45 -23.30
C ARG A 393 -5.89 11.08 -22.48
N ILE A 394 -5.79 11.06 -21.15
CA ILE A 394 -6.70 11.80 -20.25
C ILE A 394 -6.73 13.28 -20.65
N ALA A 395 -5.57 13.90 -20.82
CA ALA A 395 -5.51 15.31 -21.20
C ALA A 395 -6.11 15.59 -22.59
N GLY A 396 -5.87 14.69 -23.56
CA GLY A 396 -6.43 14.75 -24.91
C GLY A 396 -7.97 14.63 -24.96
N LEU A 397 -8.54 13.76 -24.11
CA LEU A 397 -10.00 13.67 -23.92
C LEU A 397 -10.59 14.95 -23.31
N GLY A 398 -9.78 15.72 -22.59
CA GLY A 398 -10.10 17.05 -22.11
C GLY A 398 -11.24 17.17 -21.08
N PRO A 399 -11.34 16.29 -20.06
CA PRO A 399 -12.30 16.46 -18.98
C PRO A 399 -12.14 17.82 -18.28
N ALA A 400 -13.23 18.36 -17.73
CA ALA A 400 -13.20 19.62 -17.00
C ALA A 400 -12.48 19.51 -15.64
N ALA A 401 -12.34 18.30 -15.10
CA ALA A 401 -11.65 18.03 -13.85
C ALA A 401 -10.95 16.67 -13.88
N VAL A 402 -9.81 16.58 -13.18
CA VAL A 402 -9.14 15.30 -12.88
C VAL A 402 -8.89 15.20 -11.38
N LEU A 403 -9.28 14.08 -10.78
CA LEU A 403 -8.98 13.72 -9.41
C LEU A 403 -7.94 12.60 -9.40
N TYR A 404 -6.70 12.96 -9.10
CA TYR A 404 -5.58 12.02 -9.06
C TYR A 404 -5.30 11.65 -7.60
N ILE A 405 -5.46 10.37 -7.26
CA ILE A 405 -5.10 9.79 -5.96
C ILE A 405 -3.75 9.11 -6.11
N SER A 406 -2.83 9.32 -5.16
CA SER A 406 -1.51 8.69 -5.20
C SER A 406 -0.90 8.46 -3.83
N CYS A 407 -0.33 7.27 -3.64
CA CYS A 407 0.44 6.90 -2.47
C CYS A 407 1.95 7.20 -2.57
N ASP A 408 2.42 7.72 -3.70
CA ASP A 408 3.84 8.05 -3.95
C ASP A 408 4.01 9.51 -4.43
N PRO A 409 4.59 10.39 -3.60
CA PRO A 409 4.76 11.81 -3.96
C PRO A 409 5.62 12.07 -5.19
N VAL A 410 6.57 11.19 -5.53
CA VAL A 410 7.51 11.39 -6.64
C VAL A 410 6.82 11.09 -7.96
N THR A 411 6.09 9.97 -8.05
CA THR A 411 5.33 9.63 -9.26
C THR A 411 4.14 10.57 -9.45
N LEU A 412 3.47 10.99 -8.37
CA LEU A 412 2.47 12.07 -8.41
C LEU A 412 3.07 13.33 -9.03
N ALA A 413 4.19 13.84 -8.50
CA ALA A 413 4.81 15.06 -9.00
C ALA A 413 5.22 14.96 -10.48
N ARG A 414 5.71 13.79 -10.92
CA ARG A 414 6.02 13.50 -12.33
C ARG A 414 4.77 13.62 -13.21
N ASP A 415 3.66 13.02 -12.79
CA ASP A 415 2.44 12.96 -13.60
C ASP A 415 1.70 14.29 -13.61
N LEU A 416 1.66 15.01 -12.48
CA LEU A 416 1.14 16.38 -12.41
C LEU A 416 1.90 17.33 -13.34
N LYS A 417 3.21 17.16 -13.50
CA LYS A 417 4.00 17.95 -14.46
C LYS A 417 3.57 17.71 -15.90
N VAL A 418 3.24 16.46 -16.25
CA VAL A 418 2.73 16.13 -17.59
C VAL A 418 1.35 16.77 -17.78
N LEU A 419 0.43 16.61 -16.84
CA LEU A 419 -0.90 17.25 -16.90
C LEU A 419 -0.80 18.77 -17.01
N ALA A 420 0.13 19.40 -16.27
CA ALA A 420 0.40 20.83 -16.35
C ALA A 420 0.88 21.27 -17.73
N SER A 421 1.74 20.48 -18.38
CA SER A 421 2.17 20.77 -19.76
C SER A 421 1.05 20.62 -20.79
N GLU A 422 -0.02 19.90 -20.45
CA GLU A 422 -1.20 19.71 -21.29
C GLU A 422 -2.37 20.66 -20.90
N GLY A 423 -2.09 21.67 -20.06
CA GLY A 423 -3.03 22.75 -19.72
C GLY A 423 -3.81 22.59 -18.41
N TYR A 424 -3.55 21.56 -17.61
CA TYR A 424 -4.21 21.42 -16.30
C TYR A 424 -3.47 22.15 -15.19
N ARG A 425 -4.21 22.82 -14.31
CA ARG A 425 -3.69 23.37 -13.06
C ARG A 425 -4.12 22.50 -11.89
N ALA A 426 -3.16 22.05 -11.09
CA ALA A 426 -3.45 21.49 -9.77
C ALA A 426 -3.87 22.63 -8.83
N LEU A 427 -5.14 22.65 -8.43
CA LEU A 427 -5.70 23.70 -7.58
C LEU A 427 -5.48 23.41 -6.09
N ARG A 428 -5.54 22.14 -5.73
CA ARG A 428 -5.56 21.69 -4.34
C ARG A 428 -4.92 20.31 -4.23
N LEU A 429 -4.06 20.14 -3.23
CA LEU A 429 -3.57 18.84 -2.81
C LEU A 429 -3.99 18.59 -1.36
N ALA A 430 -4.69 17.49 -1.13
CA ALA A 430 -5.12 17.05 0.19
C ALA A 430 -4.36 15.76 0.56
N PRO A 431 -3.37 15.82 1.46
CA PRO A 431 -2.66 14.65 1.95
C PRO A 431 -3.44 13.94 3.08
N PHE A 432 -3.36 12.61 3.11
CA PHE A 432 -3.98 11.73 4.10
C PHE A 432 -2.97 10.70 4.61
N ASP A 433 -2.85 10.59 5.92
CA ASP A 433 -2.01 9.57 6.52
C ASP A 433 -2.72 8.21 6.58
N PHE A 434 -2.73 7.49 5.46
CA PHE A 434 -3.26 6.12 5.38
C PHE A 434 -2.37 5.10 6.10
N PHE A 435 -1.08 5.40 6.24
CA PHE A 435 -0.05 4.45 6.65
C PHE A 435 0.84 5.04 7.75
N PRO A 436 0.30 5.28 8.96
CA PRO A 436 1.11 5.68 10.09
C PRO A 436 2.19 4.63 10.36
N GLN A 437 3.29 5.04 11.00
CA GLN A 437 4.51 4.25 11.22
C GLN A 437 5.35 3.95 9.96
N THR A 438 4.97 4.51 8.81
CA THR A 438 5.67 4.34 7.52
C THR A 438 5.85 5.69 6.80
N PRO A 439 6.75 5.79 5.81
CA PRO A 439 6.91 7.01 5.00
C PRO A 439 5.80 7.24 3.97
N HIS A 440 4.89 6.28 3.76
CA HIS A 440 3.87 6.40 2.72
C HIS A 440 2.84 7.48 3.07
N LEU A 441 2.42 8.22 2.06
CA LEU A 441 1.45 9.31 2.16
C LEU A 441 0.49 9.22 0.98
N GLU A 442 -0.81 9.13 1.28
CA GLU A 442 -1.86 9.18 0.26
C GLU A 442 -2.16 10.65 -0.03
N THR A 443 -2.30 11.03 -1.30
CA THR A 443 -2.56 12.42 -1.69
C THR A 443 -3.63 12.48 -2.77
N LEU A 444 -4.69 13.24 -2.51
CA LEU A 444 -5.67 13.62 -3.52
C LEU A 444 -5.23 14.95 -4.15
N ALA A 445 -4.90 14.94 -5.44
CA ALA A 445 -4.70 16.12 -6.25
C ALA A 445 -5.96 16.43 -7.07
N VAL A 446 -6.45 17.65 -6.93
CA VAL A 446 -7.58 18.17 -7.69
C VAL A 446 -7.05 19.05 -8.81
N LEU A 447 -7.27 18.65 -10.05
CA LEU A 447 -6.87 19.40 -11.24
C LEU A 447 -8.08 19.94 -12.01
N ARG A 448 -7.91 21.13 -12.57
CA ARG A 448 -8.84 21.77 -13.50
C ARG A 448 -8.09 22.17 -14.77
N ARG A 449 -8.80 22.16 -15.89
CA ARG A 449 -8.27 22.70 -17.14
C ARG A 449 -8.37 24.22 -17.18
#